data_AF-A0A1J4RKZ2-F1
#
_entry.id   AF-A0A1J4RKZ2-F1
#
_cell.length_a   1.000
_cell.length_b   1.000
_cell.length_c   1.000
_cell.angle_alpha   90.00
_cell.angle_beta   90.00
_cell.angle_gamma   90.00
#
_symmetry.space_group_name_H-M   'P 1'
#
loop_
_entity.id
_entity.type
_entity.pdbx_description
1 polymer ?
#
loop_
_entity_poly.entity_id
_entity_poly.type
_entity_poly.pdbx_seq_one_letter_code
_entity_poly.pdbx_strand_id
1 'polypeptide(L)'
;MPLLDQKKNKSFLLVLNQLKQIDPEFPIQYAICLAEIAECEGCSLTDLSEKTGLALSTVSRIVGALSNYRQKGEAYGLVDMRVSETERRKKELFLTEKGLHTLTKILSSFE
;
A
#
# COMPACT_ATOMS: atom_id res chain seq x y z
N MET A 1 -25.66 -0.66 25.11
CA MET A 1 -24.57 -0.86 24.12
C MET A 1 -24.22 0.49 23.52
N PRO A 2 -22.96 0.93 23.53
CA PRO A 2 -22.58 2.12 22.79
C PRO A 2 -22.84 1.89 21.29
N LEU A 3 -23.54 2.83 20.66
CA LEU A 3 -23.75 2.85 19.21
C LEU A 3 -22.48 3.41 18.55
N LEU A 4 -22.03 2.77 17.47
CA LEU A 4 -20.92 3.26 16.66
C LEU A 4 -21.28 4.63 16.06
N ASP A 5 -20.33 5.57 16.07
CA ASP A 5 -20.50 6.86 15.39
C ASP A 5 -20.76 6.62 13.89
N GLN A 6 -21.97 6.97 13.45
CA GLN A 6 -22.41 6.72 12.08
C GLN A 6 -21.58 7.48 11.04
N LYS A 7 -21.04 8.66 11.38
CA LYS A 7 -20.17 9.42 10.47
C LYS A 7 -18.86 8.67 10.27
N LYS A 8 -18.22 8.23 11.36
CA LYS A 8 -16.98 7.45 11.32
C LYS A 8 -17.13 6.16 10.53
N ASN A 9 -18.24 5.44 10.74
CA ASN A 9 -18.52 4.21 10.01
C ASN A 9 -18.70 4.44 8.49
N LYS A 10 -19.38 5.54 8.11
CA LYS A 10 -19.53 5.92 6.69
C LYS A 10 -18.19 6.23 6.05
N SER A 11 -17.33 7.01 6.72
CA SER A 11 -15.97 7.31 6.21
C SER A 11 -15.13 6.03 6.04
N PHE A 12 -15.19 5.10 7.01
CA PHE A 12 -14.51 3.82 6.89
C PHE A 12 -14.98 3.01 5.68
N LEU A 13 -16.31 2.91 5.47
CA LEU A 13 -16.88 2.25 4.30
C LEU A 13 -16.48 2.92 2.97
N LEU A 14 -16.38 4.25 2.94
CA LEU A 14 -15.92 4.97 1.74
C LEU A 14 -14.50 4.55 1.37
N VAL A 15 -13.58 4.51 2.33
CA VAL A 15 -12.19 4.06 2.09
C VAL A 15 -12.16 2.63 1.55
N LEU A 16 -12.88 1.70 2.18
CA LEU A 16 -12.93 0.31 1.73
C LEU A 16 -13.50 0.19 0.30
N ASN A 17 -14.50 1.00 -0.04
CA ASN A 17 -15.07 1.02 -1.39
C ASN A 17 -14.13 1.66 -2.42
N GLN A 18 -13.30 2.62 -2.04
CA GLN A 18 -12.27 3.19 -2.92
C GLN A 18 -11.13 2.19 -3.17
N LEU A 19 -10.73 1.39 -2.16
CA LEU A 19 -9.76 0.31 -2.36
C LEU A 19 -10.24 -0.71 -3.42
N LYS A 20 -11.55 -1.02 -3.43
CA LYS A 20 -12.16 -1.87 -4.46
C LYS A 20 -12.12 -1.28 -5.88
N GLN A 21 -11.90 0.03 -6.02
CA GLN A 21 -11.73 0.66 -7.34
C GLN A 21 -10.35 0.38 -7.93
N ILE A 22 -9.36 -0.02 -7.11
CA ILE A 22 -8.06 -0.48 -7.59
C ILE A 22 -8.21 -1.86 -8.23
N ASP A 23 -8.85 -2.78 -7.50
CA ASP A 23 -9.19 -4.14 -7.93
C ASP A 23 -10.37 -4.62 -7.05
N PRO A 24 -11.41 -5.25 -7.61
CA PRO A 24 -12.55 -5.73 -6.82
C PRO A 24 -12.17 -6.68 -5.69
N GLU A 25 -11.04 -7.39 -5.83
CA GLU A 25 -10.46 -8.32 -4.87
C GLU A 25 -9.14 -7.77 -4.28
N PHE A 26 -8.96 -6.45 -4.23
CA PHE A 26 -7.75 -5.82 -3.70
C PHE A 26 -7.48 -6.27 -2.26
N PRO A 27 -6.39 -7.02 -1.98
CA PRO A 27 -6.20 -7.59 -0.65
C PRO A 27 -5.91 -6.52 0.39
N ILE A 28 -6.51 -6.64 1.57
CA ILE A 28 -6.32 -5.66 2.66
C ILE A 28 -4.85 -5.50 3.06
N GLN A 29 -4.07 -6.58 3.00
CA GLN A 29 -2.64 -6.55 3.31
C GLN A 29 -1.84 -5.71 2.30
N TYR A 30 -2.31 -5.63 1.05
CA TYR A 30 -1.69 -4.79 0.03
C TYR A 30 -1.98 -3.32 0.33
N ALA A 31 -3.20 -3.01 0.75
CA ALA A 31 -3.58 -1.66 1.19
C ALA A 31 -2.75 -1.20 2.41
N ILE A 32 -2.56 -2.08 3.39
CA ILE A 32 -1.73 -1.80 4.57
C ILE A 32 -0.27 -1.55 4.15
N CYS A 33 0.34 -2.44 3.36
CA CYS A 33 1.71 -2.22 2.88
C CYS A 33 1.85 -0.92 2.08
N LEU A 34 0.87 -0.61 1.23
CA LEU A 34 0.86 0.63 0.45
C LEU A 34 0.79 1.87 1.34
N ALA A 35 -0.06 1.87 2.37
CA ALA A 35 -0.18 2.96 3.33
C ALA A 35 1.09 3.14 4.17
N GLU A 36 1.70 2.04 4.63
CA GLU A 36 2.97 2.07 5.39
C GLU A 36 4.15 2.59 4.55
N ILE A 37 4.19 2.27 3.26
CA ILE A 37 5.17 2.84 2.32
C ILE A 37 4.94 4.34 2.15
N ALA A 38 3.68 4.77 2.01
CA ALA A 38 3.33 6.18 1.88
C ALA A 38 3.71 7.01 3.12
N GLU A 39 3.55 6.44 4.32
CA GLU A 39 3.93 7.08 5.59
C GLU A 39 5.47 7.18 5.74
N CYS A 40 6.22 6.28 5.11
CA CYS A 40 7.67 6.17 5.27
C CYS A 40 8.35 5.77 3.96
N GLU A 41 8.42 6.71 3.02
CA GLU A 41 9.14 6.51 1.77
C GLU A 41 10.65 6.32 2.01
N GLY A 42 11.28 5.51 1.17
CA GLY A 42 12.68 5.12 1.32
C GLY A 42 12.90 3.94 2.28
N CYS A 43 11.84 3.37 2.87
CA CYS A 43 11.96 2.18 3.70
C CYS A 43 12.36 0.95 2.89
N SER A 44 12.99 -0.03 3.54
CA SER A 44 13.33 -1.32 2.95
C SER A 44 12.22 -2.36 3.14
N LEU A 45 12.33 -3.49 2.43
CA LEU A 45 11.42 -4.63 2.64
C LEU A 45 11.46 -5.17 4.08
N THR A 46 12.63 -5.08 4.74
CA THR A 46 12.80 -5.51 6.14
C THR A 46 12.04 -4.59 7.07
N ASP A 47 12.19 -3.28 6.91
CA ASP A 47 11.47 -2.28 7.72
C ASP A 47 9.95 -2.46 7.58
N LEU A 48 9.49 -2.69 6.34
CA LEU A 48 8.07 -2.92 6.07
C LEU A 48 7.56 -4.23 6.67
N SER A 49 8.37 -5.29 6.67
CA SER A 49 8.09 -6.58 7.32
C SER A 49 7.92 -6.43 8.83
N GLU A 50 8.80 -5.66 9.47
CA GLU A 50 8.71 -5.38 10.91
C GLU A 50 7.47 -4.56 11.26
N LYS A 51 7.17 -3.49 10.50
CA LYS A 51 6.00 -2.63 10.74
C LYS A 51 4.67 -3.35 10.57
N THR A 52 4.56 -4.17 9.53
CA THR A 52 3.32 -4.89 9.21
C THR A 52 3.16 -6.20 9.99
N GLY A 53 4.23 -6.69 10.63
CA GLY A 53 4.27 -8.01 11.27
C GLY A 53 4.18 -9.19 10.28
N LEU A 54 4.32 -8.94 8.97
CA LEU A 54 4.27 -9.96 7.94
C LEU A 54 5.66 -10.53 7.70
N ALA A 55 5.74 -11.81 7.33
CA ALA A 55 7.01 -12.42 6.92
C ALA A 55 7.60 -11.70 5.70
N LEU A 56 8.92 -11.53 5.65
CA LEU A 56 9.63 -10.85 4.55
C LEU A 56 9.30 -11.42 3.17
N SER A 57 9.12 -12.75 3.06
CA SER A 57 8.73 -13.39 1.80
C SER A 57 7.32 -12.99 1.35
N THR A 58 6.41 -12.73 2.29
CA THR A 58 5.06 -12.22 2.00
C THR A 58 5.13 -10.77 1.56
N VAL A 59 5.84 -9.92 2.30
CA VAL A 59 6.05 -8.51 1.94
C VAL A 59 6.67 -8.36 0.57
N SER A 60 7.71 -9.15 0.26
CA SER A 60 8.35 -9.16 -1.06
C SER A 60 7.37 -9.45 -2.20
N ARG A 61 6.47 -10.44 -2.03
CA ARG A 61 5.42 -10.73 -3.03
C ARG A 61 4.39 -9.61 -3.15
N ILE A 62 3.96 -9.03 -2.03
CA ILE A 62 3.02 -7.90 -2.00
C ILE A 62 3.61 -6.70 -2.74
N VAL A 63 4.83 -6.31 -2.38
CA VAL A 63 5.52 -5.18 -2.99
C VAL A 63 5.77 -5.43 -4.47
N GLY A 64 6.15 -6.64 -4.86
CA GLY A 64 6.27 -7.01 -6.28
C GLY A 64 4.96 -6.78 -7.04
N ALA A 65 3.83 -7.21 -6.48
CA ALA A 65 2.52 -7.02 -7.09
C ALA A 65 2.08 -5.55 -7.13
N LEU A 66 2.43 -4.77 -6.11
CA LEU A 66 2.22 -3.31 -6.08
C LEU A 66 3.12 -2.55 -7.05
N SER A 67 4.29 -3.10 -7.41
CA SER A 67 5.22 -2.48 -8.34
C SER A 67 5.02 -2.95 -9.77
N ASN A 68 5.81 -3.91 -10.24
CA ASN A 68 5.95 -4.29 -11.64
C ASN A 68 5.71 -5.78 -11.91
N TYR A 69 5.44 -6.60 -10.89
CA TYR A 69 5.30 -8.04 -11.04
C TYR A 69 4.17 -8.63 -10.21
N ARG A 70 3.12 -9.13 -10.88
CA ARG A 70 2.03 -9.91 -10.27
C ARG A 70 1.97 -11.28 -10.94
N GLN A 71 1.82 -12.36 -10.16
CA GLN A 71 1.77 -13.73 -10.69
C GLN A 71 0.55 -13.97 -11.60
N LYS A 72 -0.55 -13.25 -11.34
CA LYS A 72 -1.79 -13.29 -12.13
C LYS A 72 -2.29 -11.86 -12.37
N GLY A 73 -2.53 -11.52 -13.63
CA GLY A 73 -2.96 -10.19 -14.04
C GLY A 73 -1.83 -9.17 -14.09
N GLU A 74 -2.19 -7.91 -14.30
CA GLU A 74 -1.23 -6.81 -14.36
C GLU A 74 -0.82 -6.36 -12.96
N ALA A 75 0.44 -5.91 -12.85
CA ALA A 75 0.92 -5.27 -11.62
C ALA A 75 0.24 -3.92 -11.43
N TYR A 76 0.07 -3.51 -10.17
CA TYR A 76 -0.69 -2.29 -9.89
C TYR A 76 0.04 -1.00 -10.27
N GLY A 77 1.38 -1.01 -10.30
CA GLY A 77 2.19 0.16 -10.63
C GLY A 77 2.04 1.31 -9.63
N LEU A 78 1.76 1.00 -8.36
CA LEU A 78 1.55 1.97 -7.28
C LEU A 78 2.84 2.24 -6.49
N VAL A 79 3.79 1.30 -6.52
CA VAL A 79 5.06 1.38 -5.78
C VAL A 79 6.22 1.24 -6.75
N ASP A 80 7.29 1.99 -6.52
CA ASP A 80 8.57 1.85 -7.18
C ASP A 80 9.60 1.29 -6.20
N MET A 81 10.51 0.46 -6.71
CA MET A 81 11.57 -0.15 -5.92
C MET A 81 12.91 0.24 -6.54
N ARG A 82 13.64 1.11 -5.84
CA ARG A 82 14.91 1.66 -6.31
C ARG A 82 16.07 1.05 -5.55
N VAL A 83 17.21 0.93 -6.22
CA VAL A 83 18.46 0.58 -5.53
C VAL A 83 18.96 1.85 -4.83
N SER A 84 19.28 1.75 -3.55
CA SER A 84 19.79 2.88 -2.78
C SER A 84 21.08 3.41 -3.40
N GLU A 85 21.18 4.74 -3.53
CA GLU A 85 22.36 5.41 -4.09
C GLU A 85 23.60 5.26 -3.20
N THR A 86 23.39 5.11 -1.89
CA THR A 86 24.45 4.98 -0.89
C THR A 86 24.87 3.52 -0.67
N GLU A 87 23.95 2.57 -0.84
CA GLU A 87 24.22 1.14 -0.64
C GLU A 87 23.57 0.29 -1.74
N ARG A 88 24.38 -0.13 -2.73
CA ARG A 88 23.93 -0.90 -3.90
C ARG A 88 23.18 -2.21 -3.60
N ARG A 89 23.25 -2.71 -2.36
CA ARG A 89 22.56 -3.92 -1.91
C ARG A 89 21.22 -3.64 -1.24
N LYS A 90 20.92 -2.39 -0.91
CA LYS A 90 19.67 -1.98 -0.27
C LYS A 90 18.67 -1.54 -1.34
N LYS A 91 17.46 -2.06 -1.23
CA LYS A 91 16.33 -1.62 -2.05
C LYS A 91 15.39 -0.79 -1.20
N GLU A 92 14.98 0.34 -1.75
CA GLU A 92 14.15 1.34 -1.09
C GLU A 92 12.82 1.45 -1.84
N LEU A 93 11.74 1.62 -1.09
CA LEU A 93 10.37 1.62 -1.57
C LEU A 93 9.82 3.05 -1.61
N PHE A 94 9.21 3.42 -2.72
CA PHE A 94 8.63 4.74 -2.94
C PHE A 94 7.26 4.61 -3.60
N LEU A 95 6.38 5.60 -3.46
CA LEU A 95 5.20 5.65 -4.31
C LEU A 95 5.58 6.04 -5.74
N THR A 96 4.85 5.50 -6.71
CA THR A 96 4.82 6.08 -8.05
C THR A 96 3.88 7.29 -8.08
N GLU A 97 3.94 8.10 -9.14
CA GLU A 97 2.94 9.16 -9.37
C GLU A 97 1.50 8.60 -9.36
N LYS A 98 1.31 7.41 -9.93
CA LYS A 98 0.03 6.68 -9.90
C LYS A 98 -0.35 6.31 -8.46
N GLY A 99 0.58 5.76 -7.69
CA GLY A 99 0.39 5.39 -6.28
C GLY A 99 -0.05 6.58 -5.43
N LEU A 100 0.68 7.69 -5.56
CA LEU A 100 0.36 8.94 -4.88
C LEU A 100 -1.05 9.42 -5.26
N HIS A 101 -1.35 9.53 -6.55
CA HIS A 101 -2.67 9.97 -7.02
C HIS A 101 -3.81 9.07 -6.51
N THR A 102 -3.60 7.75 -6.55
CA THR A 102 -4.57 6.77 -6.05
C THR A 102 -4.81 6.96 -4.55
N LEU A 103 -3.77 7.09 -3.73
CA LEU A 103 -3.93 7.31 -2.30
C LEU A 103 -4.56 8.66 -1.99
N THR A 104 -4.14 9.75 -2.65
CA THR A 104 -4.78 11.07 -2.47
C THR A 104 -6.27 11.02 -2.76
N LYS A 105 -6.70 10.32 -3.83
CA LYS A 105 -8.11 10.14 -4.15
C LYS A 105 -8.87 9.30 -3.10
N ILE A 106 -8.23 8.28 -2.54
CA ILE A 106 -8.82 7.50 -1.45
C ILE A 106 -8.98 8.38 -0.20
N LEU A 107 -7.94 9.14 0.14
CA LEU A 107 -7.86 9.93 1.37
C LEU A 107 -8.67 11.23 1.33
N SER A 108 -8.95 11.79 0.15
CA SER A 108 -9.86 12.95 0.04
C SER A 108 -11.30 12.63 0.47
N SER A 109 -11.61 11.35 0.76
CA SER A 109 -12.91 10.92 1.31
C SER A 109 -13.04 11.14 2.82
N PHE A 110 -11.98 11.61 3.50
CA PHE A 110 -11.97 11.91 4.94
C PHE A 110 -12.38 13.36 5.28
N GLU A 111 -12.47 14.23 4.28
CA GLU A 111 -12.83 15.66 4.44
C GLU A 111 -14.36 15.88 4.51
#